data_AF-K1LQY4-F1
#
_entry.id   AF-K1LQY4-F1
#
_cell.length_a   1.000
_cell.length_b   1.000
_cell.length_c   1.000
_cell.angle_alpha   90.00
_cell.angle_beta   90.00
_cell.angle_gamma   90.00
#
_symmetry.space_group_name_H-M   'P 1'
#
loop_
_entity.id
_entity.type
_entity.pdbx_description
1 polymer ?
#
loop_
_entity_poly.entity_id
_entity_poly.type
_entity_poly.pdbx_seq_one_letter_code
_entity_poly.pdbx_strand_id
1 'polypeptide(L)'
;MSVLIMLWMISCQREDTPVREIDQVSRIYIDSAGIDMLNDSLNISYKTRRYYDALGLTDNAPVSLQLKQNKNGRYFLEYTAGAVRKTLPTEHSPTIVRSIIAFQMAYPAHTTASILPIQDTLILDYRFSDAEFRLISARYNGKEALHGKEENAHRIEIHK
;
A
#
# COMPACT_ATOMS: atom_id res chain seq x y z
N MET A 1 -65.78 -23.76 3.95
CA MET A 1 -64.43 -23.88 3.37
C MET A 1 -63.61 -22.72 3.91
N SER A 2 -62.74 -22.97 4.89
CA SER A 2 -61.81 -21.95 5.40
C SER A 2 -60.41 -22.51 5.21
N VAL A 3 -59.64 -21.87 4.33
CA VAL A 3 -58.28 -22.27 3.98
C VAL A 3 -57.34 -21.78 5.08
N LEU A 4 -56.74 -22.72 5.80
CA LEU A 4 -55.69 -22.45 6.77
C LEU A 4 -54.35 -22.36 6.01
N ILE A 5 -53.84 -21.16 5.80
CA ILE A 5 -52.51 -20.95 5.20
C ILE A 5 -51.47 -21.00 6.33
N MET A 6 -50.78 -22.13 6.44
CA MET A 6 -49.66 -22.32 7.35
C MET A 6 -48.39 -21.82 6.65
N LEU A 7 -47.98 -20.56 6.90
CA LEU A 7 -46.67 -20.08 6.47
C LEU A 7 -45.58 -20.76 7.31
N TRP A 8 -44.89 -21.70 6.70
CA TRP A 8 -43.62 -22.22 7.18
C TRP A 8 -42.60 -21.08 7.20
N MET A 9 -42.24 -20.62 8.39
CA MET A 9 -41.10 -19.73 8.63
C MET A 9 -39.80 -20.56 8.51
N ILE A 10 -39.44 -20.96 7.29
CA ILE A 10 -38.06 -21.36 7.01
C ILE A 10 -37.30 -20.13 6.52
N SER A 11 -36.12 -19.96 7.10
CA SER A 11 -34.99 -19.11 6.69
C SER A 11 -34.88 -17.75 7.40
N CYS A 12 -34.04 -17.76 8.42
CA CYS A 12 -32.92 -16.85 8.51
C CYS A 12 -31.89 -17.53 9.41
N GLN A 13 -31.19 -18.56 8.89
CA GLN A 13 -29.87 -18.84 9.44
C GLN A 13 -29.06 -17.58 9.17
N ARG A 14 -28.86 -16.75 10.20
CA ARG A 14 -27.73 -15.84 10.22
C ARG A 14 -26.51 -16.73 10.31
N GLU A 15 -25.97 -17.09 9.16
CA GLU A 15 -24.56 -17.41 9.11
C GLU A 15 -23.85 -16.11 9.47
N ASP A 16 -23.46 -15.98 10.75
CA ASP A 16 -22.46 -15.01 11.20
C ASP A 16 -21.12 -15.42 10.55
N THR A 17 -21.03 -15.25 9.23
CA THR A 17 -19.77 -15.33 8.52
C THR A 17 -18.93 -14.17 9.04
N PRO A 18 -17.79 -14.42 9.70
CA PRO A 18 -16.97 -13.34 10.22
C PRO A 18 -16.55 -12.46 9.04
N VAL A 19 -16.92 -11.18 9.10
CA VAL A 19 -16.49 -10.19 8.10
C VAL A 19 -14.97 -10.14 8.14
N ARG A 20 -14.34 -10.47 7.01
CA ARG A 20 -12.88 -10.44 6.88
C ARG A 20 -12.36 -9.02 7.12
N GLU A 21 -11.41 -8.87 8.03
CA GLU A 21 -10.76 -7.59 8.27
C GLU A 21 -9.75 -7.30 7.14
N ILE A 22 -9.99 -6.24 6.36
CA ILE A 22 -9.13 -5.83 5.24
C ILE A 22 -8.51 -4.47 5.55
N ASP A 23 -7.21 -4.48 5.80
CA ASP A 23 -6.42 -3.34 6.27
C ASP A 23 -5.18 -3.18 5.37
N GLN A 24 -5.45 -2.74 4.13
CA GLN A 24 -4.46 -2.70 3.05
C GLN A 24 -4.04 -1.29 2.63
N VAL A 25 -4.81 -0.28 3.03
CA VAL A 25 -4.53 1.11 2.64
C VAL A 25 -3.30 1.61 3.38
N SER A 26 -2.36 2.19 2.65
CA SER A 26 -1.14 2.77 3.21
C SER A 26 -0.98 4.22 2.74
N ARG A 27 -0.55 5.09 3.65
CA ARG A 27 -0.11 6.46 3.36
C ARG A 27 1.41 6.49 3.46
N ILE A 28 2.06 6.74 2.33
CA ILE A 28 3.51 6.73 2.20
C ILE A 28 4.01 8.17 2.16
N TYR A 29 4.72 8.57 3.20
CA TYR A 29 5.39 9.85 3.32
C TYR A 29 6.85 9.71 2.93
N ILE A 30 7.39 10.69 2.21
CA ILE A 30 8.80 10.72 1.81
C ILE A 30 9.37 12.08 2.17
N ASP A 31 10.39 12.10 3.02
CA ASP A 31 11.15 13.30 3.31
C ASP A 31 12.65 13.07 3.16
N SER A 32 13.38 14.18 3.01
CA SER A 32 14.84 14.21 3.11
C SER A 32 15.24 15.42 3.92
N ALA A 33 16.02 15.22 4.98
CA ALA A 33 16.37 16.27 5.95
C ALA A 33 15.16 17.08 6.46
N GLY A 34 14.00 16.44 6.63
CA GLY A 34 12.75 17.07 7.09
C GLY A 34 11.96 17.82 6.00
N ILE A 35 12.41 17.78 4.76
CA ILE A 35 11.77 18.42 3.61
C ILE A 35 10.84 17.43 2.93
N ASP A 36 9.58 17.82 2.73
CA ASP A 36 8.58 17.01 2.02
C ASP A 36 8.95 16.84 0.54
N MET A 37 9.40 15.64 0.17
CA MET A 37 9.89 15.33 -1.17
C MET A 37 8.76 15.10 -2.18
N LEU A 38 7.50 15.08 -1.71
CA LEU A 38 6.31 14.91 -2.53
C LEU A 38 5.60 16.25 -2.80
N ASN A 39 6.04 17.33 -2.16
CA ASN A 39 5.47 18.66 -2.36
C ASN A 39 5.96 19.31 -3.66
N ASP A 40 5.13 19.28 -4.70
CA ASP A 40 5.46 19.82 -6.03
C ASP A 40 5.67 21.34 -6.07
N SER A 41 5.36 22.08 -5.02
CA SER A 41 5.68 23.52 -4.93
C SER A 41 7.14 23.78 -4.55
N LEU A 42 7.87 22.81 -4.00
CA LEU A 42 9.26 22.97 -3.60
C LEU A 42 10.22 22.62 -4.74
N ASN A 43 11.14 23.50 -5.10
CA ASN A 43 12.08 23.26 -6.22
C ASN A 43 12.97 22.02 -6.01
N ILE A 44 13.21 21.65 -4.76
CA ILE A 44 14.06 20.53 -4.35
C ILE A 44 13.28 19.21 -4.19
N SER A 45 11.95 19.18 -4.40
CA SER A 45 11.17 17.95 -4.32
C SER A 45 11.36 17.07 -5.55
N TYR A 46 10.90 15.81 -5.47
CA TYR A 46 10.75 14.99 -6.67
C TYR A 46 9.65 15.55 -7.57
N LYS A 47 9.93 15.65 -8.88
CA LYS A 47 8.98 16.10 -9.91
C LYS A 47 8.54 14.97 -10.82
N THR A 48 9.42 14.01 -11.06
CA THR A 48 9.07 12.77 -11.74
C THR A 48 8.94 11.67 -10.70
N ARG A 49 7.83 10.96 -10.73
CA ARG A 49 7.52 9.85 -9.84
C ARG A 49 6.84 8.75 -10.65
N ARG A 50 7.44 7.58 -10.73
CA ARG A 50 6.85 6.37 -11.32
C ARG A 50 7.05 5.19 -10.38
N TYR A 51 6.10 4.27 -10.40
CA TYR A 51 6.08 3.13 -9.50
C TYR A 51 5.78 1.88 -10.30
N TYR A 52 6.56 0.84 -10.07
CA TYR A 52 6.45 -0.41 -10.81
C TYR A 52 6.37 -1.60 -9.86
N ASP A 53 5.64 -2.62 -10.28
CA ASP A 53 5.50 -3.86 -9.56
C ASP A 53 6.67 -4.77 -9.95
N ALA A 54 7.61 -4.93 -9.03
CA ALA A 54 8.79 -5.76 -9.27
C ALA A 54 8.48 -7.28 -9.23
N LEU A 55 7.25 -7.66 -8.89
CA LEU A 55 6.74 -9.03 -8.99
C LEU A 55 5.72 -9.18 -10.13
N GLY A 56 5.52 -8.14 -10.94
CA GLY A 56 4.58 -8.13 -12.06
C GLY A 56 5.00 -9.05 -13.20
N LEU A 57 4.10 -9.26 -14.16
CA LEU A 57 4.38 -10.07 -15.36
C LEU A 57 5.53 -9.50 -16.21
N THR A 58 5.76 -8.20 -16.12
CA THR A 58 6.86 -7.49 -16.77
C THR A 58 7.56 -6.63 -15.74
N ASP A 59 8.85 -6.37 -15.94
CA ASP A 59 9.69 -5.54 -15.06
C ASP A 59 9.21 -4.07 -14.94
N ASN A 60 8.21 -3.67 -15.73
CA ASN A 60 7.66 -2.32 -15.81
C ASN A 60 6.13 -2.27 -15.62
N ALA A 61 5.52 -3.30 -15.03
CA ALA A 61 4.09 -3.28 -14.72
C ALA A 61 3.78 -2.10 -13.77
N PRO A 62 2.95 -1.12 -14.15
CA PRO A 62 2.76 0.10 -13.36
C PRO A 62 1.94 -0.17 -12.09
N VAL A 63 2.33 0.46 -10.98
CA VAL A 63 1.55 0.50 -9.74
C VAL A 63 0.94 1.88 -9.57
N SER A 64 -0.38 1.92 -9.32
CA SER A 64 -1.10 3.17 -9.11
C SER A 64 -0.97 3.61 -7.65
N LEU A 65 -0.26 4.73 -7.43
CA LEU A 65 -0.21 5.45 -6.17
C LEU A 65 -0.79 6.86 -6.40
N GLN A 66 -1.69 7.29 -5.52
CA GLN A 66 -2.33 8.60 -5.64
C GLN A 66 -1.62 9.62 -4.75
N LEU A 67 -1.15 10.74 -5.30
CA LEU A 67 -0.65 11.85 -4.50
C LEU A 67 -1.82 12.57 -3.83
N LYS A 68 -1.77 12.68 -2.50
CA LYS A 68 -2.76 13.39 -1.68
C LYS A 68 -2.04 14.27 -0.65
N GLN A 69 -2.82 15.12 0.01
CA GLN A 69 -2.35 15.98 1.09
C GLN A 69 -3.22 15.74 2.33
N ASN A 70 -2.58 15.65 3.50
CA ASN A 70 -3.30 15.49 4.76
C ASN A 70 -3.76 16.86 5.30
N LYS A 71 -4.51 16.84 6.41
CA LYS A 71 -5.06 18.06 7.05
C LYS A 71 -3.98 19.06 7.52
N ASN A 72 -2.74 18.58 7.71
CA ASN A 72 -1.60 19.39 8.14
C ASN A 72 -0.78 19.93 6.95
N GLY A 73 -1.21 19.68 5.72
CA GLY A 73 -0.53 20.14 4.52
C GLY A 73 0.64 19.25 4.06
N ARG A 74 0.90 18.11 4.71
CA ARG A 74 1.96 17.17 4.29
C ARG A 74 1.44 16.27 3.17
N TYR A 75 2.23 16.13 2.12
CA TYR A 75 1.92 15.28 0.98
C TYR A 75 2.26 13.81 1.26
N PHE A 76 1.45 12.91 0.73
CA PHE A 76 1.65 11.46 0.82
C PHE A 76 1.16 10.76 -0.44
N LEU A 77 1.68 9.56 -0.67
CA LEU A 77 1.17 8.65 -1.67
C LEU A 77 0.21 7.65 -1.01
N GLU A 78 -1.04 7.63 -1.45
CA GLU A 78 -2.00 6.61 -1.04
C GLU A 78 -1.82 5.36 -1.90
N TYR A 79 -1.59 4.24 -1.24
CA TYR A 79 -1.51 2.91 -1.84
C TYR A 79 -2.62 2.05 -1.26
N THR A 80 -3.60 1.70 -2.09
CA THR A 80 -4.77 0.91 -1.67
C THR A 80 -4.59 -0.57 -2.01
N ALA A 81 -4.00 -0.87 -3.16
CA ALA A 81 -3.47 -2.17 -3.60
C ALA A 81 -3.17 -2.07 -5.11
N GLY A 82 -2.24 -2.86 -5.63
CA GLY A 82 -2.00 -2.92 -7.08
C GLY A 82 -0.84 -3.81 -7.51
N ALA A 83 0.12 -4.07 -6.62
CA ALA A 83 1.21 -4.97 -6.91
C ALA A 83 0.82 -6.45 -6.71
N VAL A 84 1.36 -7.31 -7.56
CA VAL A 84 1.37 -8.76 -7.43
C VAL A 84 1.97 -9.15 -6.08
N ARG A 85 1.43 -10.23 -5.53
CA ARG A 85 1.80 -10.74 -4.21
C ARG A 85 2.39 -12.13 -4.36
N LYS A 86 3.60 -12.32 -3.84
CA LYS A 86 4.25 -13.62 -3.75
C LYS A 86 4.09 -14.16 -2.34
N THR A 87 3.52 -15.35 -2.20
CA THR A 87 3.50 -16.09 -0.95
C THR A 87 4.93 -16.44 -0.53
N LEU A 88 5.30 -16.06 0.68
CA LEU A 88 6.57 -16.49 1.28
C LEU A 88 6.42 -17.93 1.80
N PRO A 89 7.49 -18.73 1.80
CA PRO A 89 7.46 -20.06 2.39
C PRO A 89 7.11 -19.95 3.89
N THR A 90 5.92 -20.36 4.27
CA THR A 90 5.46 -20.45 5.66
C THR A 90 4.83 -21.82 5.87
N GLU A 91 5.31 -22.57 6.86
CA GLU A 91 4.82 -23.93 7.11
C GLU A 91 3.38 -23.98 7.66
N HIS A 92 2.88 -22.85 8.20
CA HIS A 92 1.55 -22.74 8.81
C HIS A 92 0.86 -21.39 8.52
N SER A 93 -0.45 -21.35 8.77
CA SER A 93 -1.26 -20.13 8.79
C SER A 93 -0.91 -19.28 10.04
N PRO A 94 -0.89 -17.93 9.95
CA PRO A 94 -1.23 -17.13 8.78
C PRO A 94 -0.09 -17.06 7.76
N THR A 95 -0.47 -17.11 6.48
CA THR A 95 0.48 -16.99 5.37
C THR A 95 1.01 -15.56 5.27
N ILE A 96 2.29 -15.40 4.95
CA ILE A 96 2.86 -14.10 4.64
C ILE A 96 2.89 -13.93 3.13
N VAL A 97 2.30 -12.85 2.63
CA VAL A 97 2.36 -12.49 1.21
C VAL A 97 3.10 -11.16 1.04
N ARG A 98 3.96 -11.09 0.04
CA ARG A 98 4.87 -9.96 -0.20
C ARG A 98 4.53 -9.24 -1.48
N SER A 99 4.46 -7.92 -1.43
CA SER A 99 4.53 -7.03 -2.60
C SER A 99 5.87 -6.29 -2.63
N ILE A 100 6.38 -6.02 -3.82
CA ILE A 100 7.61 -5.25 -4.03
C ILE A 100 7.32 -4.14 -5.04
N ILE A 101 7.46 -2.89 -4.60
CA ILE A 101 7.23 -1.72 -5.44
C ILE A 101 8.58 -1.07 -5.71
N ALA A 102 8.98 -0.99 -6.97
CA ALA A 102 10.12 -0.22 -7.41
C ALA A 102 9.72 1.25 -7.58
N PHE A 103 10.41 2.14 -6.88
CA PHE A 103 10.21 3.59 -6.95
C PHE A 103 11.23 4.16 -7.92
N GLN A 104 10.74 4.87 -8.93
CA GLN A 104 11.54 5.60 -9.90
C GLN A 104 11.25 7.10 -9.72
N MET A 105 12.14 7.81 -9.02
CA MET A 105 11.93 9.23 -8.67
C MET A 105 13.10 10.11 -9.15
N ALA A 106 12.78 11.33 -9.61
CA ALA A 106 13.78 12.30 -10.06
C ALA A 106 13.42 13.74 -9.68
N TYR A 107 14.46 14.51 -9.40
CA TYR A 107 14.45 15.97 -9.23
C TYR A 107 14.14 16.69 -10.56
N PRO A 108 13.75 17.97 -10.55
CA PRO A 108 13.61 18.73 -11.78
C PRO A 108 14.94 18.78 -12.54
N ALA A 109 14.86 18.73 -13.87
CA ALA A 109 16.01 18.80 -14.77
C ALA A 109 16.62 20.22 -14.78
N HIS A 110 17.45 20.53 -13.79
CA HIS A 110 18.41 21.64 -13.86
C HIS A 110 19.87 21.16 -13.99
N THR A 111 20.08 19.85 -14.08
CA THR A 111 21.40 19.25 -14.29
C THR A 111 21.42 18.55 -15.65
N THR A 112 22.37 18.95 -16.49
CA THR A 112 22.65 18.41 -17.84
C THR A 112 23.19 16.97 -17.83
N ALA A 113 23.14 16.28 -16.69
CA ALA A 113 23.48 14.88 -16.59
C ALA A 113 22.17 14.08 -16.64
N SER A 114 22.10 13.07 -17.50
CA SER A 114 21.07 12.02 -17.44
C SER A 114 20.92 11.57 -15.99
N ILE A 115 19.88 12.08 -15.30
CA ILE A 115 19.58 11.66 -13.94
C ILE A 115 19.07 10.24 -14.10
N LEU A 116 19.95 9.26 -13.93
CA LEU A 116 19.51 7.88 -13.75
C LEU A 116 18.50 7.93 -12.62
N PRO A 117 17.28 7.41 -12.84
CA PRO A 117 16.29 7.42 -11.80
C PRO A 117 16.87 6.75 -10.55
N ILE A 118 16.62 7.33 -9.39
CA ILE A 118 16.88 6.60 -8.15
C ILE A 118 15.91 5.43 -8.16
N GLN A 119 16.45 4.21 -8.24
CA GLN A 119 15.68 2.98 -8.22
C GLN A 119 15.70 2.44 -6.80
N ASP A 120 14.68 2.82 -6.05
CA ASP A 120 14.50 2.36 -4.68
C ASP A 120 13.43 1.26 -4.63
N THR A 121 13.40 0.51 -3.55
CA THR A 121 12.45 -0.59 -3.37
C THR A 121 11.70 -0.44 -2.06
N LEU A 122 10.37 -0.44 -2.14
CA LEU A 122 9.47 -0.60 -1.01
C LEU A 122 8.95 -2.04 -0.98
N ILE A 123 9.31 -2.79 0.06
CA ILE A 123 8.83 -4.14 0.32
C ILE A 123 7.70 -4.05 1.35
N LEU A 124 6.55 -4.62 1.00
CA LEU A 124 5.37 -4.69 1.87
C LEU A 124 5.06 -6.15 2.16
N ASP A 125 5.07 -6.52 3.43
CA ASP A 125 4.73 -7.86 3.89
C ASP A 125 3.37 -7.81 4.58
N TYR A 126 2.46 -8.68 4.14
CA TYR A 126 1.10 -8.77 4.66
C TYR A 126 0.87 -10.12 5.31
N ARG A 127 0.11 -10.11 6.41
CA ARG A 127 -0.50 -11.31 6.97
C ARG A 127 -1.79 -11.61 6.22
N PHE A 128 -1.93 -12.84 5.74
CA PHE A 128 -3.08 -13.32 4.97
C PHE A 128 -3.64 -14.61 5.60
N SER A 129 -4.91 -14.56 5.98
CA SER A 129 -5.72 -15.70 6.43
C SER A 129 -7.17 -15.51 6.00
N ASP A 130 -8.03 -16.47 6.32
CA ASP A 130 -9.48 -16.37 6.06
C ASP A 130 -10.13 -15.22 6.85
N ALA A 131 -9.57 -14.87 8.02
CA ALA A 131 -10.08 -13.82 8.89
C ALA A 131 -9.46 -12.44 8.62
N GLU A 132 -8.23 -12.37 8.09
CA GLU A 132 -7.43 -11.14 8.07
C GLU A 132 -6.67 -10.94 6.76
N PHE A 133 -6.59 -9.68 6.33
CA PHE A 133 -5.59 -9.20 5.40
C PHE A 133 -5.03 -7.87 5.87
N ARG A 134 -3.81 -7.88 6.43
CA ARG A 134 -3.23 -6.72 7.12
C ARG A 134 -1.75 -6.54 6.78
N LEU A 135 -1.32 -5.28 6.61
CA LEU A 135 0.11 -4.96 6.50
C LEU A 135 0.80 -5.16 7.86
N ILE A 136 1.86 -5.96 7.88
CA ILE A 136 2.62 -6.27 9.10
C ILE A 136 4.05 -5.73 9.08
N SER A 137 4.57 -5.38 7.90
CA SER A 137 5.91 -4.80 7.78
C SER A 137 6.01 -4.00 6.49
N ALA A 138 6.71 -2.87 6.55
CA ALA A 138 7.11 -2.09 5.38
C ALA A 138 8.61 -1.76 5.49
N ARG A 139 9.37 -2.06 4.43
CA ARG A 139 10.81 -1.76 4.37
C ARG A 139 11.16 -1.01 3.10
N TYR A 140 11.82 0.13 3.23
CA TYR A 140 12.33 0.92 2.12
C TYR A 140 13.85 0.79 2.02
N ASN A 141 14.35 0.25 0.90
CA ASN A 141 15.77 -0.06 0.71
C ASN A 141 16.38 -0.84 1.90
N GLY A 142 15.61 -1.80 2.43
CA GLY A 142 16.00 -2.62 3.57
C GLY A 142 15.85 -1.98 4.96
N LYS A 143 15.49 -0.70 5.06
CA LYS A 143 15.24 0.00 6.33
C LYS A 143 13.75 -0.07 6.70
N GLU A 144 13.46 -0.26 7.99
CA GLU A 144 12.08 -0.25 8.51
C GLU A 144 11.42 1.11 8.22
N ALA A 145 10.18 1.06 7.71
CA ALA A 145 9.43 2.25 7.30
C ALA A 145 8.00 2.26 7.86
N LEU A 146 7.52 1.19 8.51
CA LEU A 146 6.18 1.14 9.09
C LEU A 146 6.14 1.88 10.44
N HIS A 147 5.28 2.89 10.56
CA HIS A 147 5.19 3.78 11.74
C HIS A 147 3.84 3.72 12.46
N GLY A 148 3.00 2.72 12.15
CA GLY A 148 1.71 2.49 12.78
C GLY A 148 0.52 2.80 11.86
N LYS A 149 -0.54 3.36 12.44
CA LYS A 149 -1.77 3.74 11.71
C LYS A 149 -2.06 5.23 11.83
N GLU A 150 -2.62 5.77 10.77
CA GLU A 150 -3.19 7.12 10.70
C GLU A 150 -4.59 7.01 10.09
N GLU A 151 -5.61 7.35 10.89
CA GLU A 151 -7.02 7.10 10.55
C GLU A 151 -7.23 5.61 10.17
N ASN A 152 -7.68 5.32 8.95
CA ASN A 152 -7.94 3.95 8.46
C ASN A 152 -6.83 3.42 7.54
N ALA A 153 -5.61 3.97 7.63
CA ALA A 153 -4.49 3.58 6.77
C ALA A 153 -3.20 3.36 7.57
N HIS A 154 -2.34 2.46 7.11
CA HIS A 154 -1.00 2.30 7.63
C HIS A 154 -0.14 3.51 7.27
N ARG A 155 0.61 4.05 8.24
CA ARG A 155 1.55 5.15 8.02
C ARG A 155 2.93 4.57 7.72
N ILE A 156 3.44 4.87 6.53
CA ILE A 156 4.79 4.51 6.09
C ILE A 156 5.60 5.80 5.97
N GLU A 157 6.76 5.86 6.60
CA GLU A 157 7.67 7.02 6.52
C GLU A 157 9.02 6.61 5.96
N ILE A 158 9.43 7.33 4.92
CA ILE A 158 10.69 7.14 4.23
C ILE A 158 11.52 8.40 4.46
N HIS A 159 12.63 8.23 5.16
CA HIS A 159 13.61 9.29 5.41
C HIS A 159 14.86 9.05 4.55
N LYS A 160 15.16 9.99 3.67
CA LYS A 160 16.32 9.96 2.76
C LYS A 160 17.47 10.85 3.22
#